data_AF-A0AAV9DCA2-F1
#
_entry.id   AF-A0AAV9DCA2-F1
#
_cell.length_a   1.000
_cell.length_b   1.000
_cell.length_c   1.000
_cell.angle_alpha   90.00
_cell.angle_beta   90.00
_cell.angle_gamma   90.00
#
_symmetry.space_group_name_H-M   'P 1'
#
loop_
_entity.id
_entity.type
_entity.pdbx_description
1 polymer ?
#
loop_
_entity_poly.entity_id
_entity_poly.type
_entity_poly.pdbx_seq_one_letter_code
_entity_poly.pdbx_strand_id
1 'polypeptide(L)'
;MSGRCTRRTRRNTTFLPNKKPTLALGEEKWLLKEKIICGREDATQAPPYVVIEATTGQIVGTLISTTLQFFMQWYILSSVKNICEPDKLPKGSQWTCPNERLSCMDNVIWGLVGPARVFFPSGQYSKVFISFVIGLMATIIVWFLARRFPNKKWIKLIHIPIILSGATGIPPSTTVNYWSWFTVGILFNYVVYRRYKGWWVKYKYLLPNALDAGCAFMALLITVML
;
A
#
# COMPACT_ATOMS: atom_id res chain seq x y z
N MET A 1 -9.55 5.57 -11.12
CA MET A 1 -10.20 6.89 -11.22
C MET A 1 -10.15 7.56 -12.62
N SER A 2 -10.13 6.82 -13.73
CA SER A 2 -10.71 7.27 -15.02
C SER A 2 -10.83 6.05 -15.94
N GLY A 3 -11.56 5.03 -15.48
CA GLY A 3 -12.42 4.36 -16.43
C GLY A 3 -13.42 5.43 -16.89
N ARG A 4 -13.58 5.60 -18.21
CA ARG A 4 -14.55 6.52 -18.82
C ARG A 4 -15.84 6.50 -18.00
N CYS A 5 -16.10 7.56 -17.23
CA CYS A 5 -17.44 7.85 -16.72
C CYS A 5 -18.28 8.00 -18.00
N THR A 6 -19.04 6.98 -18.33
CA THR A 6 -19.71 6.85 -19.62
C THR A 6 -20.57 8.09 -19.81
N ARG A 7 -20.28 8.87 -20.86
CA ARG A 7 -21.01 10.08 -21.26
C ARG A 7 -22.40 9.71 -21.82
N ARG A 8 -23.07 8.69 -21.25
CA ARG A 8 -24.34 8.09 -21.70
C ARG A 8 -25.54 8.46 -20.83
N THR A 9 -25.35 9.13 -19.70
CA THR A 9 -26.44 9.69 -18.88
C THR A 9 -26.68 11.18 -19.09
N ARG A 10 -26.10 11.80 -20.15
CA ARG A 10 -26.37 13.21 -20.50
C ARG A 10 -27.39 13.40 -21.62
N ARG A 11 -27.96 12.33 -22.19
CA ARG A 11 -28.79 12.46 -23.41
C ARG A 11 -30.27 12.14 -23.27
N ASN A 12 -30.79 11.71 -22.11
CA ASN A 12 -32.22 11.40 -21.96
C ASN A 12 -32.89 11.81 -20.63
N THR A 13 -32.28 12.72 -19.87
CA THR A 13 -32.99 13.38 -18.76
C THR A 13 -33.13 14.87 -19.07
N THR A 14 -33.95 15.17 -20.07
CA THR A 14 -34.72 16.41 -20.08
C THR A 14 -35.38 16.49 -18.71
N PHE A 15 -34.98 17.48 -17.92
CA PHE A 15 -35.61 17.85 -16.66
C PHE A 15 -37.08 18.16 -16.96
N LEU A 16 -37.95 17.16 -16.85
CA LEU A 16 -39.39 17.37 -16.70
C LEU A 16 -39.64 17.63 -15.22
N PRO A 17 -40.11 18.83 -14.84
CA PRO A 17 -40.25 19.22 -13.45
C PRO A 17 -41.55 18.67 -12.86
N ASN A 18 -41.83 17.36 -12.91
CA ASN A 18 -42.93 16.75 -12.12
C ASN A 18 -43.06 15.21 -12.11
N LYS A 19 -41.98 14.45 -12.18
CA LYS A 19 -42.07 13.00 -11.87
C LYS A 19 -40.88 12.57 -11.02
N LYS A 20 -41.15 12.17 -9.77
CA LYS A 20 -40.22 11.32 -9.01
C LYS A 20 -40.09 10.00 -9.79
N PRO A 21 -38.93 9.64 -10.34
CA PRO A 21 -38.72 8.29 -10.79
C PRO A 21 -38.54 7.43 -9.54
N THR A 22 -39.46 6.49 -9.31
CA THR A 22 -39.25 5.35 -8.41
C THR A 22 -38.12 4.50 -8.98
N LEU A 23 -36.87 4.92 -8.74
CA LEU A 23 -35.69 4.10 -8.98
C LEU A 23 -35.62 3.03 -7.89
N ALA A 24 -35.36 1.79 -8.28
CA ALA A 24 -35.13 0.71 -7.32
C ALA A 24 -33.92 1.07 -6.45
N LEU A 25 -34.01 0.80 -5.14
CA LEU A 25 -32.98 1.13 -4.14
C LEU A 25 -31.55 0.68 -4.55
N GLY A 26 -31.45 -0.36 -5.39
CA GLY A 26 -30.19 -0.88 -5.93
C GLY A 26 -29.55 -0.01 -7.03
N GLU A 27 -30.33 0.64 -7.89
CA GLU A 27 -29.79 1.51 -8.96
C GLU A 27 -29.29 2.85 -8.40
N GLU A 28 -29.95 3.39 -7.37
CA GLU A 28 -29.47 4.60 -6.68
C GLU A 28 -28.12 4.34 -5.99
N LYS A 29 -27.96 3.19 -5.34
CA LYS A 29 -26.69 2.76 -4.75
C LYS A 29 -25.57 2.64 -5.79
N TRP A 30 -25.87 2.10 -6.98
CA TRP A 30 -24.92 1.99 -8.08
C TRP A 30 -24.49 3.37 -8.60
N LEU A 31 -25.43 4.28 -8.82
CA LEU A 31 -25.15 5.63 -9.31
C LEU A 31 -24.36 6.48 -8.29
N LEU A 32 -24.66 6.35 -6.99
CA LEU A 32 -23.88 7.01 -5.93
C LEU A 32 -22.45 6.47 -5.87
N LYS A 33 -22.29 5.14 -5.96
CA LYS A 33 -20.98 4.47 -6.00
C LYS A 33 -20.18 4.94 -7.22
N GLU A 34 -20.81 5.11 -8.38
CA GLU A 34 -20.19 5.64 -9.60
C GLU A 34 -19.74 7.11 -9.46
N LYS A 35 -20.54 7.97 -8.81
CA LYS A 35 -20.20 9.38 -8.54
C LYS A 35 -19.02 9.55 -7.59
N ILE A 36 -18.95 8.75 -6.53
CA ILE A 36 -17.80 8.71 -5.59
C ILE A 36 -16.55 8.19 -6.31
N ILE A 37 -16.66 7.12 -7.11
CA ILE A 37 -15.53 6.56 -7.88
C ILE A 37 -15.02 7.55 -8.94
N CYS A 38 -15.89 8.35 -9.55
CA CYS A 38 -15.51 9.40 -10.51
C CYS A 38 -15.01 10.69 -9.83
N GLY A 39 -14.91 10.75 -8.50
CA GLY A 39 -14.39 11.90 -7.76
C GLY A 39 -15.22 13.17 -7.93
N ARG A 40 -16.53 13.03 -8.21
CA ARG A 40 -17.47 14.15 -8.34
C ARG A 40 -18.14 14.50 -7.00
N GLU A 41 -18.02 13.63 -6.01
CA GLU A 41 -18.37 13.85 -4.61
C GLU A 41 -17.20 13.39 -3.74
N ASP A 42 -16.86 14.17 -2.72
CA ASP A 42 -15.78 13.85 -1.79
C ASP A 42 -16.18 12.64 -0.93
N ALA A 43 -15.27 11.67 -0.77
CA ALA A 43 -15.52 10.43 -0.03
C ALA A 43 -15.91 10.65 1.45
N THR A 44 -15.62 11.84 1.98
CA THR A 44 -16.02 12.31 3.33
C THR A 44 -17.51 12.63 3.45
N GLN A 45 -18.24 12.76 2.34
CA GLN A 45 -19.68 13.03 2.30
C GLN A 45 -20.51 11.78 1.94
N ALA A 46 -19.95 10.58 2.10
CA ALA A 46 -20.67 9.33 1.83
C ALA A 46 -21.68 9.05 2.96
N PRO A 47 -22.92 8.63 2.65
CA PRO A 47 -23.89 8.29 3.68
C PRO A 47 -23.42 7.06 4.50
N PRO A 48 -23.76 6.99 5.80
CA PRO A 48 -23.17 6.02 6.73
C PRO A 48 -23.38 4.57 6.31
N TYR A 49 -24.49 4.24 5.63
CA TYR A 49 -24.75 2.88 5.13
C TYR A 49 -23.73 2.44 4.05
N VAL A 50 -23.19 3.36 3.24
CA VAL A 50 -22.16 3.03 2.24
C VAL A 50 -20.82 2.72 2.92
N VAL A 51 -20.51 3.45 3.99
CA VAL A 51 -19.30 3.23 4.79
C VAL A 51 -19.37 1.87 5.49
N ILE A 52 -20.52 1.54 6.11
CA ILE A 52 -20.71 0.26 6.79
C ILE A 52 -20.52 -0.92 5.82
N GLU A 53 -21.17 -0.89 4.66
CA GLU A 53 -21.02 -1.93 3.61
C GLU A 53 -19.58 -2.04 3.08
N ALA A 54 -18.86 -0.93 2.98
CA ALA A 54 -17.46 -0.95 2.57
C ALA A 54 -16.56 -1.53 3.67
N THR A 55 -16.81 -1.19 4.93
CA THR A 55 -16.03 -1.71 6.07
C THR A 55 -16.25 -3.19 6.32
N THR A 56 -17.48 -3.71 6.16
CA THR A 56 -17.75 -5.14 6.26
C THR A 56 -16.99 -5.92 5.18
N GLY A 57 -16.98 -5.42 3.94
CA GLY A 57 -16.18 -6.00 2.87
C GLY A 57 -14.67 -5.99 3.16
N GLN A 58 -14.14 -4.90 3.70
CA GLN A 58 -12.72 -4.80 4.08
C GLN A 58 -12.36 -5.76 5.23
N ILE A 59 -13.20 -5.85 6.26
CA ILE A 59 -12.97 -6.73 7.41
C ILE A 59 -12.99 -8.20 6.99
N VAL A 60 -14.02 -8.62 6.25
CA VAL A 60 -14.14 -10.00 5.76
C VAL A 60 -12.97 -10.35 4.84
N GLY A 61 -12.60 -9.44 3.92
CA GLY A 61 -11.45 -9.63 3.03
C GLY A 61 -10.13 -9.78 3.80
N THR A 62 -9.94 -8.98 4.85
CA THR A 62 -8.72 -9.05 5.68
C THR A 62 -8.66 -10.38 6.45
N LEU A 63 -9.76 -10.80 7.07
CA LEU A 63 -9.82 -12.07 7.83
C LEU A 63 -9.51 -13.28 6.95
N ILE A 64 -10.07 -13.32 5.74
CA ILE A 64 -9.80 -14.40 4.79
C ILE A 64 -8.32 -14.37 4.37
N SER A 65 -7.81 -13.18 4.01
CA SER A 65 -6.42 -13.02 3.56
C SER A 65 -5.41 -13.42 4.63
N THR A 66 -5.60 -12.99 5.89
CA THR A 66 -4.68 -13.29 6.99
C THR A 66 -4.70 -14.77 7.35
N THR A 67 -5.88 -15.39 7.38
CA THR A 67 -6.03 -16.83 7.68
C THR A 67 -5.34 -17.68 6.62
N LEU A 68 -5.56 -17.39 5.33
CA LEU A 68 -4.93 -18.12 4.24
C LEU A 68 -3.41 -17.93 4.26
N GLN A 69 -2.94 -16.70 4.48
CA GLN A 69 -1.51 -16.41 4.50
C GLN A 69 -0.82 -17.14 5.66
N PHE A 70 -1.42 -17.13 6.86
CA PHE A 70 -0.90 -17.87 8.01
C PHE A 70 -0.85 -19.37 7.74
N PHE A 71 -1.93 -19.94 7.20
CA PHE A 71 -1.99 -21.37 6.91
C PHE A 71 -0.93 -21.78 5.86
N MET A 72 -0.78 -21.02 4.78
CA MET A 72 0.23 -21.30 3.75
C MET A 72 1.63 -21.23 4.30
N GLN A 73 1.93 -20.20 5.11
CA GLN A 73 3.22 -20.05 5.74
C GLN A 73 3.52 -21.21 6.70
N TRP A 74 2.54 -21.61 7.52
CA TRP A 74 2.65 -22.77 8.41
C TRP A 74 2.88 -24.06 7.64
N TYR A 75 2.15 -24.26 6.54
CA TYR A 75 2.28 -25.44 5.69
C TYR A 75 3.68 -25.55 5.06
N ILE A 76 4.21 -24.46 4.51
CA ILE A 76 5.55 -24.45 3.90
C ILE A 76 6.64 -24.73 4.95
N LEU A 77 6.55 -24.11 6.13
CA LEU A 77 7.54 -24.30 7.19
C LEU A 77 7.50 -25.70 7.81
N SER A 78 6.33 -26.35 7.84
CA SER A 78 6.18 -27.72 8.39
C SER A 78 6.50 -28.83 7.37
N SER A 79 6.26 -28.60 6.08
CA SER A 79 6.54 -29.58 5.02
C SER A 79 8.02 -29.66 4.65
N VAL A 80 8.76 -28.54 4.70
CA VAL A 80 10.18 -28.48 4.32
C VAL A 80 11.07 -28.22 5.54
N LYS A 81 11.78 -29.26 5.99
CA LYS A 81 12.65 -29.16 7.17
C LYS A 81 13.88 -28.30 6.87
N ASN A 82 14.14 -27.31 7.74
CA ASN A 82 15.27 -26.37 7.67
C ASN A 82 15.29 -25.41 6.47
N ILE A 83 14.14 -25.10 5.84
CA ILE A 83 14.07 -24.22 4.65
C ILE A 83 14.72 -22.83 4.82
N CYS A 84 14.82 -22.33 6.06
CA CYS A 84 15.41 -21.02 6.35
C CYS A 84 16.89 -21.06 6.73
N GLU A 85 17.55 -22.23 6.68
CA GLU A 85 18.94 -22.42 7.12
C GLU A 85 19.86 -22.78 5.95
N PRO A 86 20.52 -21.79 5.31
CA PRO A 86 21.19 -21.97 4.02
C PRO A 86 22.27 -23.05 4.02
N ASP A 87 22.91 -23.33 5.16
CA ASP A 87 23.97 -24.35 5.29
C ASP A 87 23.46 -25.79 5.17
N LYS A 88 22.16 -26.00 5.44
CA LYS A 88 21.51 -27.32 5.42
C LYS A 88 20.77 -27.57 4.11
N LEU A 89 20.73 -26.60 3.20
CA LEU A 89 20.08 -26.73 1.91
C LEU A 89 21.06 -27.26 0.85
N PRO A 90 20.56 -27.95 -0.20
CA PRO A 90 21.38 -28.38 -1.32
C PRO A 90 22.11 -27.19 -1.96
N LYS A 91 23.40 -27.38 -2.28
CA LYS A 91 24.26 -26.34 -2.89
C LYS A 91 23.62 -25.84 -4.20
N GLY A 92 23.23 -24.56 -4.23
CA GLY A 92 22.54 -23.94 -5.36
C GLY A 92 21.07 -23.58 -5.09
N SER A 93 20.51 -23.92 -3.93
CA SER A 93 19.14 -23.50 -3.59
C SER A 93 19.08 -21.99 -3.32
N GLN A 94 18.07 -21.32 -3.88
CA GLN A 94 17.85 -19.87 -3.72
C GLN A 94 16.93 -19.51 -2.54
N TRP A 95 16.51 -20.50 -1.74
CA TRP A 95 15.56 -20.31 -0.66
C TRP A 95 16.18 -19.53 0.49
N THR A 96 15.56 -18.39 0.82
CA THR A 96 15.92 -17.54 1.96
C THR A 96 14.66 -17.03 2.63
N CYS A 97 14.67 -16.91 3.96
CA CYS A 97 13.53 -16.42 4.76
C CYS A 97 13.82 -15.07 5.43
N PRO A 98 14.08 -13.98 4.67
CA PRO A 98 14.43 -12.70 5.26
C PRO A 98 13.28 -12.08 6.07
N ASN A 99 12.05 -12.13 5.54
CA ASN A 99 10.88 -11.54 6.20
C ASN A 99 10.52 -12.28 7.50
N GLU A 100 10.57 -13.61 7.50
CA GLU A 100 10.24 -14.39 8.70
C GLU A 100 11.27 -14.22 9.81
N ARG A 101 12.55 -14.10 9.47
CA ARG A 101 13.59 -13.78 10.44
C ARG A 101 13.35 -12.41 11.06
N LEU A 102 13.00 -11.39 10.27
CA LEU A 102 12.70 -10.06 10.80
C LEU A 102 11.48 -10.06 11.71
N SER A 103 10.38 -10.69 11.28
CA SER A 103 9.17 -10.82 12.10
C SER A 103 9.45 -11.56 13.40
N CYS A 104 10.26 -12.62 13.37
CA CYS A 104 10.67 -13.33 14.59
C CYS A 104 11.47 -12.43 15.53
N MET A 105 12.45 -11.68 15.01
CA MET A 105 13.24 -10.75 15.83
C MET A 105 12.37 -9.64 16.43
N ASP A 106 11.39 -9.12 15.69
CA ASP A 106 10.46 -8.11 16.17
C ASP A 106 9.59 -8.65 17.33
N ASN A 107 9.05 -9.86 17.18
CA ASN A 107 8.31 -10.53 18.25
C ASN A 107 9.18 -10.82 19.48
N VAL A 108 10.45 -11.16 19.31
CA VAL A 108 11.38 -11.34 20.43
C VAL A 108 11.64 -10.02 21.16
N ILE A 109 11.83 -8.92 20.41
CA ILE A 109 12.04 -7.59 20.98
C ILE A 109 10.81 -7.11 21.76
N TRP A 110 9.63 -7.15 21.13
CA TRP A 110 8.41 -6.59 21.72
C TRP A 110 7.68 -7.54 22.66
N GLY A 111 7.83 -8.85 22.48
CA GLY A 111 7.15 -9.88 23.28
C GLY A 111 8.00 -10.45 24.41
N LEU A 112 9.23 -10.87 24.12
CA LEU A 112 10.05 -11.64 25.07
C LEU A 112 10.98 -10.75 25.92
N VAL A 113 11.75 -9.88 25.28
CA VAL A 113 12.76 -9.03 25.93
C VAL A 113 12.10 -7.78 26.55
N GLY A 114 11.09 -7.26 25.85
CA GLY A 114 10.39 -6.04 26.20
C GLY A 114 11.19 -4.77 25.90
N PRO A 115 10.51 -3.65 25.62
CA PRO A 115 11.16 -2.39 25.23
C PRO A 115 12.07 -1.82 26.34
N ALA A 116 11.79 -2.16 27.60
CA ALA A 116 12.54 -1.75 28.77
C ALA A 116 14.03 -2.13 28.70
N ARG A 117 14.37 -3.32 28.17
CA ARG A 117 15.75 -3.80 28.10
C ARG A 117 16.48 -3.37 26.84
N VAL A 118 15.74 -3.01 25.78
CA VAL A 118 16.28 -2.69 24.46
C VAL A 118 16.56 -1.19 24.31
N PHE A 119 15.66 -0.33 24.83
CA PHE A 119 15.68 1.12 24.56
C PHE A 119 16.11 2.01 25.74
N PHE A 120 15.92 1.59 27.00
CA PHE A 120 16.25 2.39 28.19
C PHE A 120 17.78 2.47 28.44
N PRO A 121 18.29 3.31 29.38
CA PRO A 121 19.65 3.88 29.32
C PRO A 121 20.85 2.93 29.17
N SER A 122 20.72 1.66 29.54
CA SER A 122 21.76 0.62 29.38
C SER A 122 21.56 -0.30 28.17
N GLY A 123 20.53 -0.06 27.35
CA GLY A 123 20.16 -0.84 26.19
C GLY A 123 20.96 -0.49 24.93
N GLN A 124 21.17 -1.48 24.06
CA GLN A 124 21.93 -1.35 22.81
C GLN A 124 21.30 -0.35 21.82
N TYR A 125 20.01 -0.05 21.96
CA TYR A 125 19.25 0.82 21.05
C TYR A 125 18.83 2.15 21.68
N SER A 126 19.47 2.59 22.77
CA SER A 126 19.14 3.87 23.42
C SER A 126 19.26 5.08 22.46
N LYS A 127 20.15 5.00 21.47
CA LYS A 127 20.33 6.04 20.43
C LYS A 127 19.16 6.13 19.44
N VAL A 128 18.25 5.15 19.38
CA VAL A 128 17.08 5.18 18.50
C VAL A 128 16.15 6.34 18.87
N PHE A 129 16.13 6.80 20.12
CA PHE A 129 15.34 7.98 20.52
C PHE A 129 15.76 9.27 19.81
N ILE A 130 17.02 9.38 19.38
CA ILE A 130 17.52 10.52 18.60
C ILE A 130 16.81 10.59 17.24
N SER A 131 16.40 9.45 16.66
CA SER A 131 15.68 9.42 15.38
C SER A 131 14.31 10.10 15.46
N PHE A 132 13.63 10.08 16.62
CA PHE A 132 12.38 10.83 16.81
C PHE A 132 12.61 12.33 16.75
N VAL A 133 13.69 12.81 17.37
CA VAL A 133 14.07 14.23 17.32
C VAL A 133 14.42 14.63 15.88
N ILE A 134 15.17 13.80 15.16
CA ILE A 134 15.50 14.04 13.75
C ILE A 134 14.23 14.10 12.89
N GLY A 135 13.28 13.18 13.08
CA GLY A 135 12.00 13.18 12.35
C GLY A 135 11.15 14.42 12.65
N LEU A 136 11.08 14.83 13.91
CA LEU A 136 10.37 16.04 14.35
C LEU A 136 11.03 17.29 13.76
N MET A 137 12.36 17.39 13.82
CA MET A 137 13.10 18.48 13.19
C MET A 137 12.88 18.54 11.68
N ALA A 138 12.89 17.41 10.98
CA ALA A 138 12.66 17.36 9.54
C ALA A 138 11.27 17.88 9.15
N THR A 139 10.23 17.54 9.92
CA THR A 139 8.87 18.05 9.68
C THR A 139 8.74 19.55 9.96
N ILE A 140 9.36 20.06 11.03
CA ILE A 140 9.39 21.49 11.36
C ILE A 140 10.14 22.28 10.28
N ILE A 141 11.26 21.78 9.78
CA ILE A 141 12.04 22.40 8.71
C ILE A 141 11.17 22.57 7.46
N VAL A 142 10.45 21.52 7.03
CA VAL A 142 9.56 21.62 5.86
C VAL A 142 8.41 22.59 6.08
N TRP A 143 7.83 22.63 7.28
CA TRP A 143 6.81 23.62 7.64
C TRP A 143 7.34 25.05 7.55
N PHE A 144 8.54 25.30 8.06
CA PHE A 144 9.18 26.61 7.99
C PHE A 144 9.50 27.01 6.55
N LEU A 145 10.07 26.11 5.74
CA LEU A 145 10.35 26.36 4.32
C LEU A 145 9.07 26.65 3.52
N ALA A 146 7.97 25.95 3.81
CA ALA A 146 6.67 26.20 3.18
C ALA A 146 6.13 27.60 3.50
N ARG A 147 6.40 28.12 4.72
CA ARG A 147 5.98 29.46 5.15
C ARG A 147 6.87 30.57 4.59
N ARG A 148 8.17 30.31 4.44
CA ARG A 148 9.15 31.29 3.90
C ARG A 148 9.06 31.45 2.38
N PHE A 149 8.69 30.39 1.66
CA PHE A 149 8.60 30.38 0.19
C PHE A 149 7.18 30.06 -0.31
N PRO A 150 6.19 30.97 -0.13
CA PRO A 150 4.82 30.75 -0.59
C PRO A 150 4.71 30.60 -2.12
N ASN A 151 5.70 31.10 -2.87
CA ASN A 151 5.72 31.02 -4.34
C ASN A 151 6.05 29.62 -4.89
N LYS A 152 6.59 28.69 -4.09
CA LYS A 152 7.01 27.36 -4.56
C LYS A 152 6.00 26.29 -4.12
N LYS A 153 4.98 26.05 -4.94
CA LYS A 153 3.89 25.08 -4.68
C LYS A 153 4.37 23.64 -4.46
N TRP A 154 5.52 23.24 -5.01
CA TRP A 154 6.10 21.90 -4.83
C TRP A 154 6.50 21.60 -3.37
N ILE A 155 6.98 22.60 -2.61
CA ILE A 155 7.41 22.39 -1.22
C ILE A 155 6.23 21.98 -0.34
N LYS A 156 5.02 22.46 -0.64
CA LYS A 156 3.78 22.08 0.06
C LYS A 156 3.34 20.64 -0.24
N LEU A 157 3.84 20.02 -1.32
CA LEU A 157 3.53 18.63 -1.69
C LEU A 157 4.49 17.61 -1.05
N ILE A 158 5.57 18.06 -0.40
CA ILE A 158 6.55 17.16 0.23
C ILE A 158 6.01 16.72 1.59
N HIS A 159 5.59 15.47 1.67
CA HIS A 159 5.21 14.83 2.92
C HIS A 159 6.38 14.01 3.47
N ILE A 160 7.14 14.61 4.39
CA ILE A 160 8.26 13.95 5.09
C ILE A 160 7.87 12.61 5.73
N PRO A 161 6.70 12.44 6.39
CA PRO A 161 6.33 11.16 6.97
C PRO A 161 6.24 10.02 5.94
N ILE A 162 5.80 10.33 4.72
CA ILE A 162 5.70 9.34 3.63
C ILE A 162 7.10 8.93 3.14
N ILE A 163 8.03 9.89 3.07
CA ILE A 163 9.42 9.64 2.68
C ILE A 163 10.11 8.77 3.72
N LEU A 164 9.94 9.08 5.02
CA LEU A 164 10.51 8.30 6.12
C LEU A 164 9.88 6.91 6.22
N SER A 165 8.59 6.77 5.94
CA SER A 165 7.90 5.47 5.91
C SER A 165 8.48 4.52 4.86
N GLY A 166 8.91 5.04 3.70
CA GLY A 166 9.54 4.23 2.65
C GLY A 166 10.85 3.54 3.08
N ALA A 167 11.53 4.05 4.12
CA ALA A 167 12.78 3.49 4.62
C ALA A 167 12.58 2.25 5.54
N THR A 168 11.35 1.95 5.94
CA THR A 168 11.07 0.83 6.86
C THR A 168 11.32 -0.55 6.25
N GLY A 169 11.24 -0.68 4.93
CA GLY A 169 11.48 -1.94 4.21
C GLY A 169 12.95 -2.20 3.82
N ILE A 170 13.90 -1.37 4.27
CA ILE A 170 15.33 -1.49 3.96
C ILE A 170 15.97 -2.77 4.52
N PRO A 171 15.70 -3.21 5.77
CA PRO A 171 16.37 -4.36 6.36
C PRO A 171 16.24 -5.68 5.56
N PRO A 172 15.07 -6.04 4.98
CA PRO A 172 14.93 -7.25 4.16
C PRO A 172 15.30 -7.08 2.68
N SER A 173 15.27 -5.86 2.15
CA SER A 173 15.25 -5.64 0.70
C SER A 173 16.64 -5.30 0.18
N THR A 174 17.01 -5.93 -0.93
CA THR A 174 18.24 -5.54 -1.63
C THR A 174 18.10 -4.13 -2.21
N THR A 175 19.23 -3.42 -2.34
CA THR A 175 19.29 -2.08 -2.93
C THR A 175 18.66 -2.05 -4.34
N VAL A 176 18.83 -3.13 -5.11
CA VAL A 176 18.27 -3.27 -6.48
C VAL A 176 16.74 -3.27 -6.47
N ASN A 177 16.11 -3.91 -5.48
CA ASN A 177 14.65 -3.93 -5.36
C ASN A 177 14.08 -2.53 -5.08
N TYR A 178 14.76 -1.74 -4.26
CA TYR A 178 14.39 -0.37 -3.96
C TYR A 178 14.49 0.56 -5.18
N TRP A 179 15.57 0.47 -5.93
CA TRP A 179 15.74 1.25 -7.16
C TRP A 179 14.72 0.86 -8.24
N SER A 180 14.41 -0.43 -8.36
CA SER A 180 13.37 -0.91 -9.28
C SER A 180 12.00 -0.32 -8.93
N TRP A 181 11.58 -0.39 -7.66
CA TRP A 181 10.34 0.19 -7.19
C TRP A 181 10.26 1.70 -7.46
N PHE A 182 11.33 2.44 -7.12
CA PHE A 182 11.39 3.88 -7.33
C PHE A 182 11.32 4.24 -8.82
N THR A 183 12.04 3.51 -9.67
CA THR A 183 12.09 3.76 -11.12
C THR A 183 10.72 3.53 -11.77
N VAL A 184 10.07 2.40 -11.46
CA VAL A 184 8.71 2.10 -11.95
C VAL A 184 7.71 3.13 -11.43
N GLY A 185 7.81 3.49 -10.15
CA GLY A 185 6.99 4.51 -9.51
C GLY A 185 7.08 5.86 -10.22
N ILE A 186 8.30 6.33 -10.53
CA ILE A 186 8.51 7.58 -11.26
C ILE A 186 8.02 7.46 -12.70
N LEU A 187 8.37 6.41 -13.42
CA LEU A 187 7.98 6.25 -14.81
C LEU A 187 6.45 6.30 -14.96
N PHE A 188 5.75 5.57 -14.10
CA PHE A 188 4.29 5.51 -14.14
C PHE A 188 3.61 6.77 -13.59
N ASN A 189 4.08 7.33 -12.48
CA ASN A 189 3.41 8.50 -11.87
C ASN A 189 3.83 9.83 -12.49
N TYR A 190 4.98 9.92 -13.15
CA TYR A 190 5.50 11.18 -13.71
C TYR A 190 5.47 11.22 -15.24
N VAL A 191 5.89 10.14 -15.92
CA VAL A 191 5.93 10.12 -17.40
C VAL A 191 4.54 9.79 -17.96
N VAL A 192 3.94 8.69 -17.51
CA VAL A 192 2.63 8.26 -17.98
C VAL A 192 1.53 9.24 -17.56
N TYR A 193 1.57 9.76 -16.33
CA TYR A 193 0.63 10.80 -15.90
C TYR A 193 0.66 12.04 -16.80
N ARG A 194 1.85 12.48 -17.23
CA ARG A 194 1.97 13.69 -18.08
C ARG A 194 1.53 13.45 -19.52
N ARG A 195 1.83 12.28 -20.11
CA ARG A 195 1.45 11.99 -21.51
C ARG A 195 0.04 11.42 -21.67
N TYR A 196 -0.42 10.58 -20.74
CA TYR A 196 -1.65 9.78 -20.89
C TYR A 196 -2.53 9.82 -19.63
N LYS A 197 -3.02 11.01 -19.27
CA LYS A 197 -3.87 11.21 -18.09
C LYS A 197 -5.07 10.25 -18.06
N GLY A 198 -5.86 10.17 -19.14
CA GLY A 198 -7.04 9.30 -19.18
C GLY A 198 -6.72 7.81 -18.96
N TRP A 199 -5.59 7.34 -19.48
CA TRP A 199 -5.14 5.97 -19.27
C TRP A 199 -4.65 5.75 -17.84
N TRP A 200 -3.80 6.65 -17.33
CA TRP A 200 -3.24 6.56 -15.99
C TRP A 200 -4.33 6.44 -14.95
N VAL A 201 -5.37 7.28 -15.00
CA VAL A 201 -6.36 7.23 -13.94
C VAL A 201 -7.20 5.95 -14.02
N LYS A 202 -7.34 5.27 -15.17
CA LYS A 202 -7.97 3.95 -15.25
C LYS A 202 -7.13 2.87 -14.55
N TYR A 203 -5.83 2.84 -14.82
CA TYR A 203 -4.94 1.71 -14.47
C TYR A 203 -4.09 1.93 -13.22
N LYS A 204 -4.12 3.10 -12.60
CA LYS A 204 -3.30 3.43 -11.42
C LYS A 204 -3.37 2.43 -10.28
N TYR A 205 -4.55 1.88 -10.02
CA TYR A 205 -4.76 0.90 -8.95
C TYR A 205 -4.56 -0.55 -9.42
N LEU A 206 -4.65 -0.81 -10.73
CA LEU A 206 -4.50 -2.16 -11.28
C LEU A 206 -3.04 -2.52 -11.50
N LEU A 207 -2.20 -1.54 -11.85
CA LEU A 207 -0.79 -1.78 -12.17
C LEU A 207 0.00 -2.38 -11.00
N PRO A 208 -0.07 -1.86 -9.75
CA PRO A 208 0.65 -2.47 -8.63
C PRO A 208 0.23 -3.92 -8.41
N ASN A 209 -1.08 -4.19 -8.40
CA ASN A 209 -1.62 -5.54 -8.24
C ASN A 209 -1.16 -6.49 -9.36
N ALA A 210 -1.06 -5.99 -10.59
CA ALA A 210 -0.55 -6.76 -11.72
C ALA A 210 0.95 -7.05 -11.60
N LEU A 211 1.74 -6.12 -11.06
CA LEU A 211 3.16 -6.33 -10.79
C LEU A 211 3.36 -7.39 -9.70
N ASP A 212 2.59 -7.34 -8.61
CA ASP A 212 2.68 -8.35 -7.54
C ASP A 212 2.30 -9.74 -8.04
N ALA A 213 1.22 -9.85 -8.83
CA ALA A 213 0.83 -11.11 -9.46
C ALA A 213 1.89 -11.62 -10.46
N GLY A 214 2.52 -10.70 -11.22
CA GLY A 214 3.60 -11.02 -12.14
C GLY A 214 4.84 -11.55 -11.43
N CYS A 215 5.23 -10.94 -10.30
CA CYS A 215 6.33 -11.41 -9.46
C CYS A 215 6.07 -12.83 -8.94
N ALA A 216 4.86 -13.11 -8.45
CA ALA A 216 4.47 -14.44 -7.99
C ALA A 216 4.51 -15.48 -9.13
N PHE A 217 4.02 -15.12 -10.32
CA PHE A 217 4.04 -15.99 -11.49
C PHE A 217 5.48 -16.28 -11.97
N MET A 218 6.35 -15.27 -12.00
CA MET A 218 7.75 -15.45 -12.37
C MET A 218 8.49 -16.31 -11.35
N ALA A 219 8.22 -16.14 -10.05
CA ALA A 219 8.78 -17.00 -9.02
C ALA A 219 8.39 -18.48 -9.23
N LEU A 220 7.10 -18.75 -9.52
CA LEU A 220 6.63 -20.10 -9.82
C LEU A 220 7.32 -20.70 -11.06
N LEU A 221 7.43 -19.93 -12.14
CA LEU A 221 8.11 -20.38 -13.36
C LEU A 221 9.57 -20.75 -13.09
N ILE A 222 10.29 -19.90 -12.35
CA ILE A 222 11.68 -20.16 -11.99
C ILE A 222 11.79 -21.43 -11.15
N THR A 223 10.91 -21.62 -10.16
CA THR A 223 10.93 -22.81 -9.29
C THR A 223 10.56 -24.11 -9.99
N VAL A 224 9.80 -24.06 -11.09
CA VAL A 224 9.41 -25.26 -11.85
C VAL A 224 10.43 -25.60 -12.94
N MET A 225 11.13 -24.59 -13.48
CA MET A 225 12.14 -24.79 -14.51
C MET A 225 13.54 -25.12 -13.96
N LEU A 226 13.79 -24.84 -12.69
CA LEU A 226 15.00 -25.25 -11.95
C LEU A 226 14.78 -26.58 -11.22
#